data_AF-A0A351A448-F1
#
_entry.id   AF-A0A351A448-F1
#
_cell.length_a   1.000
_cell.length_b   1.000
_cell.length_c   1.000
_cell.angle_alpha   90.00
_cell.angle_beta   90.00
_cell.angle_gamma   90.00
#
_symmetry.space_group_name_H-M   'P 1'
#
loop_
_entity.id
_entity.type
_entity.pdbx_description
1 polymer ?
#
loop_
_entity_poly.entity_id
_entity_poly.type
_entity_poly.pdbx_seq_one_letter_code
_entity_poly.pdbx_strand_id
1 'polypeptide(L)'
;MNPTIVHHGARNGVTGSCHQLFIEDDNSLLVDCGLFQGAETAPDGRAAADRLDIDFPVRGIGALVLTHVHIDHCGRLPWLLAAGFKGPIFCSEPSARLLPTVLADAFELGVSRNKEIVERYLKLVEARIRALPYRQWHTVYRSPDAICRIRLQRAGHILGSAYVECELSGAAWPQPKRVLFSGDLGAPHAPLLPAPQPPWQADVVVLESTYGDRAHEDRRSRRERLQAVVEHALRDGGTVIIPAFSIGRTQELLYE
;
A
#
# COMPACT_ATOMS: atom_id res chain seq x y z
N MET A 1 -21.59 -10.73 -13.61
CA MET A 1 -21.74 -9.51 -12.81
C MET A 1 -20.39 -8.79 -12.75
N ASN A 2 -20.36 -7.45 -12.78
CA ASN A 2 -19.10 -6.74 -12.53
C ASN A 2 -18.78 -6.78 -11.03
N PRO A 3 -17.50 -6.97 -10.64
CA PRO A 3 -17.11 -6.89 -9.23
C PRO A 3 -17.44 -5.52 -8.63
N THR A 4 -17.94 -5.50 -7.39
CA THR A 4 -18.25 -4.27 -6.66
C THR A 4 -17.03 -3.83 -5.84
N ILE A 5 -16.62 -2.58 -6.01
CA ILE A 5 -15.51 -1.97 -5.28
C ILE A 5 -15.99 -0.69 -4.60
N VAL A 6 -15.69 -0.54 -3.31
CA VAL A 6 -15.93 0.68 -2.55
C VAL A 6 -14.58 1.28 -2.15
N HIS A 7 -14.39 2.56 -2.46
CA HIS A 7 -13.15 3.28 -2.13
C HIS A 7 -13.37 4.10 -0.86
N HIS A 8 -12.65 3.74 0.21
CA HIS A 8 -12.69 4.43 1.51
C HIS A 8 -11.62 5.53 1.62
N GLY A 9 -10.64 5.54 0.72
CA GLY A 9 -9.64 6.58 0.59
C GLY A 9 -8.89 6.52 -0.74
N ALA A 10 -7.94 7.45 -0.95
CA ALA A 10 -7.17 7.64 -2.19
C ALA A 10 -8.00 7.68 -3.49
N ARG A 11 -9.25 8.18 -3.44
CA ARG A 11 -10.09 8.34 -4.65
C ARG A 11 -9.81 9.63 -5.41
N ASN A 12 -9.66 10.74 -4.68
CA ASN A 12 -9.43 12.08 -5.21
C ASN A 12 -8.17 12.73 -4.59
N GLY A 13 -7.32 11.92 -3.95
CA GLY A 13 -6.12 12.34 -3.24
C GLY A 13 -5.07 11.24 -3.33
N VAL A 14 -3.85 11.54 -2.88
CA VAL A 14 -2.70 10.64 -2.99
C VAL A 14 -2.65 9.69 -1.80
N THR A 15 -3.11 10.14 -0.63
CA THR A 15 -2.89 9.41 0.63
C THR A 15 -4.13 8.68 1.13
N GLY A 16 -3.95 7.83 2.14
CA GLY A 16 -5.05 7.10 2.79
C GLY A 16 -5.61 5.98 1.93
N SER A 17 -4.77 5.26 1.18
CA SER A 17 -5.19 4.17 0.31
C SER A 17 -5.99 3.13 1.09
N CYS A 18 -7.22 2.87 0.64
CA CYS A 18 -8.12 1.90 1.25
C CYS A 18 -9.27 1.56 0.30
N HIS A 19 -9.31 0.31 -0.16
CA HIS A 19 -10.29 -0.16 -1.13
C HIS A 19 -10.90 -1.49 -0.70
N GLN A 20 -12.23 -1.59 -0.73
CA GLN A 20 -12.96 -2.79 -0.36
C GLN A 20 -13.53 -3.48 -1.60
N LEU A 21 -13.07 -4.69 -1.87
CA LEU A 21 -13.55 -5.55 -2.95
C LEU A 21 -14.57 -6.54 -2.38
N PHE A 22 -15.81 -6.50 -2.87
CA PHE A 22 -16.84 -7.44 -2.45
C PHE A 22 -16.73 -8.76 -3.21
N ILE A 23 -16.76 -9.86 -2.46
CA ILE A 23 -16.72 -11.24 -2.93
C ILE A 23 -18.14 -11.83 -2.87
N GLU A 24 -18.92 -11.44 -1.87
CA GLU A 24 -20.35 -11.70 -1.74
C GLU A 24 -20.98 -10.48 -1.07
N ASP A 25 -22.30 -10.46 -0.89
CA ASP A 25 -23.02 -9.33 -0.28
C ASP A 25 -22.46 -8.95 1.11
N ASP A 26 -22.12 -9.96 1.92
CA ASP A 26 -21.62 -9.79 3.29
C ASP A 26 -20.14 -10.12 3.45
N ASN A 27 -19.42 -10.46 2.38
CA ASN A 27 -18.02 -10.87 2.44
C ASN A 27 -17.14 -10.09 1.47
N SER A 28 -16.03 -9.57 1.99
CA SER A 28 -15.16 -8.67 1.24
C SER A 28 -13.69 -8.79 1.63
N LEU A 29 -12.83 -8.30 0.74
CA LEU A 29 -11.39 -8.16 0.90
C LEU A 29 -11.06 -6.67 0.99
N LEU A 30 -10.27 -6.27 1.98
CA LEU A 30 -9.71 -4.93 2.03
C LEU A 30 -8.33 -4.94 1.36
N VAL A 31 -8.07 -3.96 0.50
CA VAL A 31 -6.77 -3.70 -0.12
C VAL A 31 -6.30 -2.35 0.38
N ASP A 32 -5.16 -2.38 1.08
CA ASP A 32 -4.58 -1.26 1.83
C ASP A 32 -5.48 -0.68 2.94
N CYS A 33 -4.83 -0.07 3.92
CA CYS A 33 -5.45 0.69 4.99
C CYS A 33 -4.48 1.76 5.48
N GLY A 34 -4.35 2.80 4.67
CA GLY A 34 -3.38 3.87 4.82
C GLY A 34 -3.83 5.07 5.65
N LEU A 35 -2.85 5.81 6.17
CA LEU A 35 -3.06 7.13 6.78
C LEU A 35 -3.19 8.20 5.70
N PHE A 36 -4.08 9.16 5.93
CA PHE A 36 -4.08 10.40 5.17
C PHE A 36 -2.93 11.29 5.64
N GLN A 37 -2.19 11.90 4.72
CA GLN A 37 -1.06 12.76 5.04
C GLN A 37 -1.22 14.15 4.41
N GLY A 38 -0.67 15.17 5.07
CA GLY A 38 -0.63 16.53 4.57
C GLY A 38 -1.94 17.30 4.72
N ALA A 39 -2.08 18.39 3.94
CA ALA A 39 -3.22 19.29 3.95
C ALA A 39 -4.36 18.83 3.04
N GLU A 40 -4.42 17.54 2.69
CA GLU A 40 -5.53 16.99 1.91
C GLU A 40 -6.83 17.28 2.67
N THR A 41 -7.77 17.94 2.02
CA THR A 41 -9.06 18.28 2.60
C THR A 41 -10.05 17.21 2.18
N ALA A 42 -10.69 16.56 3.16
CA ALA A 42 -11.73 15.61 2.85
C ALA A 42 -12.94 16.32 2.20
N PRO A 43 -13.81 15.59 1.45
CA PRO A 43 -14.97 16.18 0.79
C PRO A 43 -15.94 16.92 1.73
N ASP A 44 -15.86 16.66 3.03
CA ASP A 44 -16.64 17.30 4.10
C ASP A 44 -15.95 18.53 4.71
N GLY A 45 -14.82 18.97 4.14
CA GLY A 45 -14.07 20.15 4.56
C GLY A 45 -13.17 19.97 5.79
N ARG A 46 -13.07 18.75 6.34
CA ARG A 46 -12.14 18.45 7.44
C ARG A 46 -10.74 18.14 6.90
N ALA A 47 -9.71 18.39 7.72
CA ALA A 47 -8.36 17.94 7.38
C ALA A 47 -8.37 16.40 7.31
N ALA A 48 -7.92 15.83 6.19
CA ALA A 48 -7.88 14.38 6.01
C ALA A 48 -6.96 13.71 7.04
N ALA A 49 -5.93 14.43 7.53
CA ALA A 49 -5.06 14.01 8.62
C ALA A 49 -5.81 13.64 9.91
N ASP A 50 -7.03 14.18 10.14
CA ASP A 50 -7.86 13.86 11.29
C ASP A 50 -8.75 12.62 11.06
N ARG A 51 -8.81 12.07 9.82
CA ARG A 51 -9.61 10.88 9.45
C ARG A 51 -8.85 9.58 9.71
N LEU A 52 -8.50 9.39 10.98
CA LEU A 52 -7.85 8.17 11.45
C LEU A 52 -8.85 7.04 11.70
N ASP A 53 -10.08 7.41 12.07
CA ASP A 53 -11.14 6.46 12.38
C ASP A 53 -11.61 5.68 11.15
N ILE A 54 -12.02 4.44 11.39
CA ILE A 54 -12.68 3.60 10.41
C ILE A 54 -14.18 3.87 10.51
N ASP A 55 -14.71 4.61 9.54
CA ASP A 55 -16.11 5.05 9.44
C ASP A 55 -17.01 4.07 8.66
N PHE A 56 -16.46 2.92 8.26
CA PHE A 56 -17.16 1.86 7.55
C PHE A 56 -17.23 0.55 8.37
N PRO A 57 -18.25 -0.29 8.13
CA PRO A 57 -18.36 -1.57 8.82
C PRO A 57 -17.17 -2.49 8.51
N VAL A 58 -16.51 -3.00 9.55
CA VAL A 58 -15.44 -4.01 9.41
C VAL A 58 -15.98 -5.45 9.45
N ARG A 59 -17.26 -5.63 9.82
CA ARG A 59 -17.94 -6.92 9.78
C ARG A 59 -18.02 -7.38 8.32
N GLY A 60 -17.60 -8.61 8.05
CA GLY A 60 -17.59 -9.15 6.69
C GLY A 60 -16.30 -8.90 5.92
N ILE A 61 -15.35 -8.12 6.47
CA ILE A 61 -14.01 -8.01 5.89
C ILE A 61 -13.21 -9.27 6.29
N GLY A 62 -13.05 -10.20 5.35
CA GLY A 62 -12.44 -11.50 5.59
C GLY A 62 -10.93 -11.43 5.73
N ALA A 63 -10.28 -10.49 5.03
CA ALA A 63 -8.83 -10.29 5.08
C ALA A 63 -8.45 -8.87 4.63
N LEU A 64 -7.23 -8.48 4.97
CA LEU A 64 -6.55 -7.29 4.44
C LEU A 64 -5.37 -7.74 3.57
N VAL A 65 -5.18 -7.11 2.42
CA VAL A 65 -4.00 -7.27 1.57
C VAL A 65 -3.28 -5.93 1.49
N LEU A 66 -2.00 -5.92 1.84
CA LEU A 66 -1.14 -4.74 1.74
C LEU A 66 -0.30 -4.81 0.47
N THR A 67 -0.38 -3.77 -0.35
CA THR A 67 0.45 -3.60 -1.56
C THR A 67 1.91 -3.37 -1.18
N HIS A 68 2.16 -2.51 -0.20
CA HIS A 68 3.49 -2.21 0.31
C HIS A 68 3.43 -1.59 1.72
N VAL A 69 4.58 -1.13 2.22
CA VAL A 69 4.76 -0.74 3.63
C VAL A 69 4.80 0.77 3.86
N HIS A 70 4.50 1.62 2.89
CA HIS A 70 4.35 3.04 3.18
C HIS A 70 3.10 3.30 4.04
N ILE A 71 3.18 4.33 4.89
CA ILE A 71 2.19 4.58 5.94
C ILE A 71 0.85 5.06 5.40
N ASP A 72 0.83 5.64 4.21
CA ASP A 72 -0.35 5.95 3.41
C ASP A 72 -0.98 4.72 2.73
N HIS A 73 -0.44 3.52 2.97
CA HIS A 73 -1.02 2.23 2.58
C HIS A 73 -1.25 1.27 3.75
N CYS A 74 -0.52 1.39 4.86
CA CYS A 74 -0.66 0.48 6.02
C CYS A 74 -0.89 1.17 7.36
N GLY A 75 -0.74 2.49 7.44
CA GLY A 75 -0.62 3.20 8.71
C GLY A 75 -1.91 3.26 9.54
N ARG A 76 -3.09 3.02 8.97
CA ARG A 76 -4.36 2.99 9.72
C ARG A 76 -4.66 1.63 10.37
N LEU A 77 -3.74 0.67 10.29
CA LEU A 77 -3.88 -0.63 10.95
C LEU A 77 -4.31 -0.58 12.42
N PRO A 78 -3.77 0.33 13.27
CA PRO A 78 -4.20 0.44 14.67
C PRO A 78 -5.70 0.70 14.81
N TRP A 79 -6.24 1.63 14.00
CA TRP A 79 -7.66 1.99 14.00
C TRP A 79 -8.52 0.89 13.39
N LEU A 80 -8.04 0.20 12.36
CA LEU A 80 -8.72 -0.99 11.80
C LEU A 80 -8.88 -2.11 12.84
N LEU A 81 -7.83 -2.37 13.63
CA LEU A 81 -7.90 -3.35 14.72
C LEU A 81 -8.82 -2.88 15.84
N ALA A 82 -8.79 -1.60 16.20
CA ALA A 82 -9.67 -1.02 17.21
C ALA A 82 -11.15 -1.06 16.80
N ALA A 83 -11.44 -0.89 15.50
CA ALA A 83 -12.78 -1.04 14.93
C ALA A 83 -13.29 -2.49 14.93
N GLY A 84 -12.43 -3.47 15.22
CA GLY A 84 -12.81 -4.86 15.44
C GLY A 84 -12.42 -5.83 14.32
N PHE A 85 -11.52 -5.43 13.40
CA PHE A 85 -10.99 -6.35 12.38
C PHE A 85 -10.19 -7.49 13.02
N LYS A 86 -10.46 -8.72 12.57
CA LYS A 86 -9.84 -9.95 13.11
C LYS A 86 -9.17 -10.82 12.03
N GLY A 87 -9.29 -10.44 10.76
CA GLY A 87 -8.78 -11.23 9.65
C GLY A 87 -7.25 -11.27 9.54
N PRO A 88 -6.71 -12.15 8.68
CA PRO A 88 -5.30 -12.15 8.33
C PRO A 88 -4.93 -10.91 7.50
N ILE A 89 -3.63 -10.58 7.54
CA ILE A 89 -3.01 -9.49 6.79
C ILE A 89 -2.02 -10.11 5.81
N PHE A 90 -2.39 -10.17 4.54
CA PHE A 90 -1.56 -10.69 3.47
C PHE A 90 -0.65 -9.60 2.91
N CYS A 91 0.62 -9.94 2.72
CA CYS A 91 1.59 -9.05 2.08
C CYS A 91 2.74 -9.89 1.51
N SER A 92 3.64 -9.26 0.75
CA SER A 92 4.83 -9.94 0.24
C SER A 92 5.79 -10.33 1.37
N GLU A 93 6.65 -11.32 1.13
CA GLU A 93 7.67 -11.74 2.12
C GLU A 93 8.58 -10.59 2.59
N PRO A 94 9.09 -9.69 1.72
CA PRO A 94 9.84 -8.54 2.19
C PRO A 94 8.98 -7.56 3.00
N SER A 95 7.73 -7.30 2.57
CA SER A 95 6.83 -6.42 3.33
C SER A 95 6.53 -6.97 4.72
N ALA A 96 6.34 -8.28 4.87
CA ALA A 96 6.15 -8.93 6.17
C ALA A 96 7.32 -8.70 7.15
N ARG A 97 8.55 -8.53 6.63
CA ARG A 97 9.74 -8.22 7.45
C ARG A 97 9.85 -6.74 7.81
N LEU A 98 9.38 -5.85 6.93
CA LEU A 98 9.47 -4.40 7.11
C LEU A 98 8.31 -3.83 7.92
N LEU A 99 7.13 -4.44 7.86
CA LEU A 99 5.90 -3.95 8.49
C LEU A 99 6.06 -3.68 10.00
N PRO A 100 6.61 -4.58 10.83
CA PRO A 100 6.72 -4.32 12.27
C PRO A 100 7.50 -3.04 12.57
N THR A 101 8.61 -2.81 11.86
CA THR A 101 9.44 -1.61 12.03
C THR A 101 8.71 -0.34 11.63
N VAL A 102 8.05 -0.34 10.45
CA VAL A 102 7.32 0.83 9.97
C VAL A 102 6.12 1.16 10.86
N LEU A 103 5.39 0.12 11.28
CA LEU A 103 4.21 0.29 12.13
C LEU A 103 4.58 0.68 13.56
N ALA A 104 5.75 0.27 14.08
CA ALA A 104 6.25 0.73 15.36
C ALA A 104 6.45 2.26 15.35
N ASP A 105 7.17 2.77 14.36
CA ASP A 105 7.44 4.21 14.20
C ASP A 105 6.14 5.00 14.01
N ALA A 106 5.25 4.54 13.12
CA ALA A 106 3.96 5.17 12.89
C ALA A 106 3.08 5.20 14.16
N PHE A 107 3.09 4.12 14.94
CA PHE A 107 2.33 4.04 16.19
C PHE A 107 2.92 4.94 17.28
N GLU A 108 4.24 5.03 17.40
CA GLU A 108 4.91 5.90 18.36
C GLU A 108 4.68 7.39 18.06
N LEU A 109 4.60 7.76 16.79
CA LEU A 109 4.34 9.13 16.36
C LEU A 109 2.87 9.50 16.43
N GLY A 110 1.96 8.59 16.07
CA GLY A 110 0.54 8.88 15.91
C GLY A 110 -0.37 8.47 17.08
N VAL A 111 0.05 7.51 17.92
CA VAL A 111 -0.83 6.91 18.94
C VAL A 111 -0.22 6.97 20.34
N SER A 112 0.95 6.35 20.56
CA SER A 112 1.56 6.29 21.89
C SER A 112 3.03 5.89 21.83
N ARG A 113 3.87 6.61 22.58
CA ARG A 113 5.30 6.30 22.80
C ARG A 113 5.55 5.32 23.96
N ASN A 114 4.50 4.83 24.63
CA ASN A 114 4.65 3.82 25.67
C ASN A 114 5.05 2.47 25.04
N LYS A 115 6.27 2.02 25.34
CA LYS A 115 6.86 0.79 24.79
C LYS A 115 6.00 -0.46 25.01
N GLU A 116 5.36 -0.60 26.16
CA GLU A 116 4.52 -1.77 26.45
C GLU A 116 3.27 -1.82 25.56
N ILE A 117 2.72 -0.65 25.23
CA ILE A 117 1.57 -0.53 24.34
C ILE A 117 1.98 -0.82 22.89
N VAL A 118 3.12 -0.25 22.45
CA VAL A 118 3.70 -0.50 21.12
C VAL A 118 3.96 -2.00 20.93
N GLU A 119 4.64 -2.65 21.88
CA GLU A 119 4.93 -4.09 21.82
C GLU A 119 3.66 -4.95 21.75
N ARG A 120 2.62 -4.58 22.50
CA ARG A 120 1.34 -5.28 22.45
C ARG A 120 0.68 -5.16 21.09
N TYR A 121 0.69 -3.95 20.52
CA TYR A 121 0.18 -3.69 19.17
C TYR A 121 0.94 -4.50 18.11
N LEU A 122 2.27 -4.48 18.13
CA LEU A 122 3.10 -5.22 17.18
C LEU A 122 2.83 -6.74 17.27
N LYS A 123 2.75 -7.31 18.47
CA LYS A 123 2.39 -8.73 18.66
C LYS A 123 1.04 -9.09 18.03
N LEU A 124 0.05 -8.19 18.13
CA LEU A 124 -1.27 -8.39 17.52
C LEU A 124 -1.21 -8.38 15.99
N VAL A 125 -0.42 -7.47 15.41
CA VAL A 125 -0.23 -7.37 13.95
C VAL A 125 0.54 -8.58 13.44
N GLU A 126 1.69 -8.90 14.05
CA GLU A 126 2.55 -10.01 13.65
C GLU A 126 1.82 -11.35 13.66
N ALA A 127 0.97 -11.60 14.66
CA ALA A 127 0.16 -12.82 14.72
C ALA A 127 -0.83 -12.97 13.54
N ARG A 128 -1.16 -11.87 12.85
CA ARG A 128 -2.09 -11.83 11.71
C ARG A 128 -1.38 -11.78 10.36
N ILE A 129 -0.09 -11.42 10.32
CA ILE A 129 0.67 -11.34 9.08
C ILE A 129 0.78 -12.72 8.43
N ARG A 130 0.49 -12.77 7.13
CA ARG A 130 0.64 -13.92 6.25
C ARG A 130 1.50 -13.48 5.05
N ALA A 131 2.77 -13.84 5.10
CA ALA A 131 3.71 -13.58 4.01
C ALA A 131 3.40 -14.49 2.82
N LEU A 132 3.26 -13.90 1.64
CA LEU A 132 3.01 -14.62 0.39
C LEU A 132 4.18 -14.43 -0.59
N PRO A 133 4.64 -15.50 -1.25
CA PRO A 133 5.58 -15.39 -2.34
C PRO A 133 4.94 -14.68 -3.55
N TYR A 134 5.76 -13.98 -4.32
CA TYR A 134 5.32 -13.40 -5.59
C TYR A 134 4.94 -14.49 -6.61
N ARG A 135 4.09 -14.13 -7.57
CA ARG A 135 3.70 -14.93 -8.74
C ARG A 135 2.95 -16.22 -8.42
N GLN A 136 2.54 -16.43 -7.18
CA GLN A 136 1.76 -17.58 -6.75
C GLN A 136 0.33 -17.17 -6.38
N TRP A 137 -0.63 -18.01 -6.74
CA TRP A 137 -2.04 -17.81 -6.41
C TRP A 137 -2.37 -18.43 -5.06
N HIS A 138 -2.93 -17.64 -4.15
CA HIS A 138 -3.33 -18.04 -2.82
C HIS A 138 -4.82 -17.85 -2.64
N THR A 139 -5.53 -18.86 -2.12
CA THR A 139 -6.95 -18.70 -1.77
C THR A 139 -7.04 -17.94 -0.45
N VAL A 140 -7.74 -16.81 -0.45
CA VAL A 140 -7.91 -15.95 0.74
C VAL A 140 -9.35 -15.95 1.26
N TYR A 141 -10.29 -16.42 0.44
CA TYR A 141 -11.68 -16.60 0.81
C TYR A 141 -12.28 -17.78 0.07
N ARG A 142 -13.14 -18.55 0.75
CA ARG A 142 -13.89 -19.66 0.17
C ARG A 142 -15.20 -19.86 0.93
N SER A 143 -16.30 -19.88 0.19
CA SER A 143 -17.62 -20.34 0.59
C SER A 143 -18.09 -21.43 -0.40
N PRO A 144 -19.28 -22.03 -0.21
CA PRO A 144 -19.88 -22.90 -1.24
C PRO A 144 -20.13 -22.18 -2.57
N ASP A 145 -20.40 -20.87 -2.53
CA ASP A 145 -20.87 -20.10 -3.68
C ASP A 145 -19.80 -19.18 -4.28
N ALA A 146 -18.69 -18.93 -3.57
CA ALA A 146 -17.64 -18.02 -4.01
C ALA A 146 -16.22 -18.43 -3.56
N ILE A 147 -15.23 -18.14 -4.40
CA ILE A 147 -13.81 -18.28 -4.11
C ILE A 147 -13.11 -16.99 -4.54
N CYS A 148 -12.30 -16.42 -3.64
CA CYS A 148 -11.36 -15.35 -3.97
C CYS A 148 -9.93 -15.85 -3.80
N ARG A 149 -9.13 -15.69 -4.86
CA ARG A 149 -7.69 -15.94 -4.84
C ARG A 149 -6.95 -14.64 -5.11
N ILE A 150 -5.80 -14.47 -4.49
CA ILE A 150 -4.90 -13.36 -4.78
C ILE A 150 -3.55 -13.84 -5.28
N ARG A 151 -2.89 -13.01 -6.08
CA ARG A 151 -1.50 -13.19 -6.49
C ARG A 151 -0.77 -11.86 -6.41
N LEU A 152 0.36 -11.86 -5.72
CA LEU A 152 1.21 -10.68 -5.60
C LEU A 152 2.23 -10.65 -6.73
N GLN A 153 2.39 -9.50 -7.36
CA GLN A 153 3.35 -9.28 -8.44
C GLN A 153 4.21 -8.07 -8.11
N ARG A 154 5.47 -8.05 -8.56
CA ARG A 154 6.38 -6.96 -8.20
C ARG A 154 5.92 -5.64 -8.83
N ALA A 155 5.70 -4.63 -7.99
CA ALA A 155 5.35 -3.28 -8.43
C ALA A 155 6.58 -2.38 -8.67
N GLY A 156 7.72 -2.72 -8.07
CA GLY A 156 8.98 -2.00 -8.31
C GLY A 156 9.09 -0.63 -7.64
N HIS A 157 8.13 -0.24 -6.81
CA HIS A 157 8.09 1.05 -6.09
C HIS A 157 9.06 1.08 -4.91
N ILE A 158 8.89 0.16 -3.97
CA ILE A 158 9.82 -0.08 -2.84
C ILE A 158 10.11 -1.57 -2.66
N LEU A 159 11.10 -1.91 -1.84
CA LEU A 159 11.36 -3.31 -1.48
C LEU A 159 10.10 -3.93 -0.85
N GLY A 160 9.59 -5.00 -1.46
CA GLY A 160 8.36 -5.65 -1.01
C GLY A 160 7.08 -5.15 -1.68
N SER A 161 7.15 -4.08 -2.48
CA SER A 161 5.97 -3.54 -3.17
C SER A 161 5.37 -4.53 -4.17
N ALA A 162 4.05 -4.61 -4.15
CA ALA A 162 3.28 -5.49 -5.00
C ALA A 162 2.02 -4.82 -5.56
N TYR A 163 1.74 -5.08 -6.83
CA TYR A 163 0.36 -5.00 -7.31
C TYR A 163 -0.34 -6.33 -7.02
N VAL A 164 -1.63 -6.24 -6.71
CA VAL A 164 -2.45 -7.37 -6.26
C VAL A 164 -3.41 -7.74 -7.38
N GLU A 165 -3.29 -8.96 -7.88
CA GLU A 165 -4.30 -9.56 -8.75
C GLU A 165 -5.29 -10.37 -7.91
N CYS A 166 -6.57 -10.06 -7.99
CA CYS A 166 -7.67 -10.78 -7.34
C CYS A 166 -8.50 -11.53 -8.38
N GLU A 167 -8.61 -12.85 -8.24
CA GLU A 167 -9.47 -13.70 -9.07
C GLU A 167 -10.72 -14.10 -8.27
N LEU A 168 -11.88 -13.67 -8.76
CA LEU A 168 -13.20 -13.99 -8.21
C LEU A 168 -13.87 -15.04 -9.08
N SER A 169 -14.35 -16.11 -8.46
CA SER A 169 -15.07 -17.20 -9.13
C SER A 169 -16.20 -17.71 -8.24
N GLY A 170 -17.27 -18.24 -8.82
CA GLY A 170 -18.42 -18.70 -8.06
C GLY A 170 -19.74 -18.59 -8.81
N ALA A 171 -20.86 -18.74 -8.12
CA ALA A 171 -22.20 -18.64 -8.73
C ALA A 171 -22.45 -17.29 -9.42
N ALA A 172 -21.97 -16.19 -8.82
CA ALA A 172 -22.05 -14.83 -9.39
C ALA A 172 -21.06 -14.60 -10.56
N TRP A 173 -20.01 -15.42 -10.65
CA TRP A 173 -18.97 -15.37 -11.69
C TRP A 173 -18.70 -16.77 -12.27
N PRO A 174 -19.59 -17.29 -13.15
CA PRO A 174 -19.39 -18.57 -13.82
C PRO A 174 -18.11 -18.63 -14.65
N GLN A 175 -17.65 -17.46 -15.12
CA GLN A 175 -16.31 -17.26 -15.66
C GLN A 175 -15.52 -16.40 -14.66
N PRO A 176 -14.28 -16.80 -14.27
CA PRO A 176 -13.50 -16.05 -13.32
C PRO A 176 -13.29 -14.59 -13.74
N LYS A 177 -13.44 -13.67 -12.79
CA LYS A 177 -13.20 -12.23 -12.98
C LYS A 177 -11.91 -11.80 -12.29
N ARG A 178 -11.11 -10.99 -12.98
CA ARG A 178 -9.83 -10.48 -12.49
C ARG A 178 -9.90 -8.99 -12.19
N VAL A 179 -9.71 -8.65 -10.93
CA VAL A 179 -9.58 -7.26 -10.45
C VAL A 179 -8.15 -7.04 -10.04
N LEU A 180 -7.53 -5.98 -10.56
CA LEU A 180 -6.16 -5.60 -10.21
C LEU A 180 -6.16 -4.32 -9.38
N PHE A 181 -5.36 -4.29 -8.31
CA PHE A 181 -5.01 -3.08 -7.57
C PHE A 181 -3.51 -2.84 -7.73
N SER A 182 -3.11 -1.71 -8.30
CA SER A 182 -1.71 -1.45 -8.58
C SER A 182 -0.88 -1.24 -7.31
N GLY A 183 -1.49 -0.65 -6.27
CA GLY A 183 -0.71 0.11 -5.29
C GLY A 183 0.10 1.18 -6.01
N ASP A 184 1.25 1.51 -5.47
CA ASP A 184 2.20 2.40 -6.13
C ASP A 184 3.14 1.62 -7.06
N LEU A 185 3.36 2.16 -8.24
CA LEU A 185 4.18 1.56 -9.29
C LEU A 185 5.53 2.27 -9.39
N GLY A 186 6.58 1.46 -9.44
CA GLY A 186 7.94 1.96 -9.64
C GLY A 186 8.17 2.48 -11.05
N ALA A 187 9.04 3.48 -11.16
CA ALA A 187 9.50 3.98 -12.44
C ALA A 187 10.32 2.91 -13.19
N PRO A 188 10.19 2.81 -14.53
CA PRO A 188 11.11 2.03 -15.34
C PRO A 188 12.56 2.45 -15.10
N HIS A 189 13.49 1.49 -15.14
CA HIS A 189 14.94 1.73 -15.01
C HIS A 189 15.41 2.27 -13.65
N ALA A 190 14.62 2.09 -12.59
CA ALA A 190 15.09 2.28 -11.21
C ALA A 190 16.35 1.42 -10.94
N PRO A 191 17.34 1.93 -10.18
CA PRO A 191 18.64 1.25 -10.02
C PRO A 191 18.56 -0.03 -9.20
N LEU A 192 17.64 -0.10 -8.23
CA LEU A 192 17.63 -1.16 -7.21
C LEU A 192 16.54 -2.21 -7.42
N LEU A 193 15.42 -1.81 -8.02
CA LEU A 193 14.22 -2.63 -8.10
C LEU A 193 13.91 -2.97 -9.57
N PRO A 194 13.42 -4.20 -9.85
CA PRO A 194 13.00 -4.54 -11.19
C PRO A 194 11.80 -3.69 -11.60
N ALA A 195 11.77 -3.28 -12.87
CA ALA A 195 10.63 -2.56 -13.42
C ALA A 195 9.33 -3.39 -13.30
N PRO A 196 8.18 -2.76 -13.02
CA PRO A 196 6.90 -3.45 -13.01
C PRO A 196 6.62 -4.06 -14.38
N GLN A 197 6.11 -5.29 -14.37
CA GLN A 197 5.63 -5.97 -15.58
C GLN A 197 4.10 -5.96 -15.58
N PRO A 198 3.46 -5.61 -16.71
CA PRO A 198 2.01 -5.60 -16.78
C PRO A 198 1.44 -7.01 -16.57
N PRO A 199 0.21 -7.13 -16.02
CA PRO A 199 -0.47 -8.41 -15.95
C PRO A 199 -0.78 -8.93 -17.36
N TRP A 200 -0.97 -10.24 -17.49
CA TRP A 200 -1.41 -10.83 -18.75
C TRP A 200 -2.86 -10.45 -19.11
N GLN A 201 -3.72 -10.29 -18.10
CA GLN A 201 -5.14 -9.97 -18.24
C GLN A 201 -5.66 -9.33 -16.94
N ALA A 202 -6.57 -8.36 -17.09
CA ALA A 202 -7.47 -7.90 -16.03
C ALA A 202 -8.84 -7.52 -16.63
N ASP A 203 -9.93 -7.78 -15.92
CA ASP A 203 -11.27 -7.27 -16.27
C ASP A 203 -11.50 -5.87 -15.70
N VAL A 204 -10.93 -5.59 -14.52
CA VAL A 204 -10.99 -4.30 -13.83
C VAL A 204 -9.60 -3.95 -13.33
N VAL A 205 -9.18 -2.69 -13.51
CA VAL A 205 -7.91 -2.17 -13.01
C VAL A 205 -8.17 -0.94 -12.16
N VAL A 206 -7.76 -1.00 -10.90
CA VAL A 206 -7.62 0.14 -10.00
C VAL A 206 -6.14 0.53 -10.03
N LEU A 207 -5.86 1.62 -10.75
CA LEU A 207 -4.51 2.12 -11.01
C LEU A 207 -4.28 3.41 -10.21
N GLU A 208 -3.10 3.53 -9.61
CA GLU A 208 -2.64 4.81 -9.06
C GLU A 208 -2.53 5.89 -10.16
N SER A 209 -2.53 7.15 -9.75
CA SER A 209 -2.44 8.27 -10.68
C SER A 209 -1.61 9.42 -10.14
N THR A 210 -0.58 9.12 -9.32
CA THR A 210 0.21 10.12 -8.59
C THR A 210 0.82 11.18 -9.51
N TYR A 211 1.26 10.76 -10.70
CA TYR A 211 1.85 11.61 -11.73
C TYR A 211 1.06 11.59 -13.04
N GLY A 212 -0.27 11.38 -12.98
CA GLY A 212 -1.10 11.28 -14.18
C GLY A 212 -1.07 12.50 -15.11
N ASP A 213 -0.60 13.65 -14.61
CA ASP A 213 -0.48 14.93 -15.32
C ASP A 213 0.94 15.26 -15.80
N ARG A 214 1.96 14.41 -15.55
CA ARG A 214 3.37 14.74 -15.76
C ARG A 214 4.16 13.61 -16.42
N ALA A 215 5.16 14.00 -17.20
CA ALA A 215 6.20 13.09 -17.69
C ALA A 215 7.43 13.14 -16.78
N HIS A 216 8.06 11.99 -16.53
CA HIS A 216 9.30 11.92 -15.76
C HIS A 216 10.49 12.41 -16.58
N GLU A 217 11.38 13.18 -15.94
CA GLU A 217 12.68 13.58 -16.50
C GLU A 217 13.62 12.37 -16.65
N ASP A 218 14.55 12.45 -17.61
CA ASP A 218 15.57 11.42 -17.81
C ASP A 218 16.48 11.26 -16.59
N ARG A 219 16.87 10.02 -16.31
CA ARG A 219 17.72 9.69 -15.16
C ARG A 219 19.07 10.40 -15.19
N ARG A 220 19.71 10.55 -16.37
CA ARG A 220 21.03 11.20 -16.48
C ARG A 220 20.94 12.66 -16.06
N SER A 221 19.94 13.38 -16.57
CA SER A 221 19.70 14.78 -16.22
C SER A 221 19.44 14.97 -14.72
N ARG A 222 18.72 14.03 -14.07
CA ARG A 222 18.52 14.07 -12.61
C ARG A 222 19.83 13.91 -11.83
N ARG A 223 20.74 13.03 -12.27
CA ARG A 223 22.06 12.84 -11.63
C ARG A 223 22.94 14.07 -11.77
N GLU A 224 23.02 14.63 -12.97
CA GLU A 224 23.79 15.87 -13.24
C GLU A 224 23.29 17.03 -12.38
N ARG A 225 21.97 17.17 -12.22
CA ARG A 225 21.37 18.20 -11.36
C ARG A 225 21.69 17.98 -9.89
N LEU A 226 21.63 16.74 -9.39
CA LEU A 226 22.03 16.42 -8.02
C LEU A 226 23.50 16.75 -7.78
N GLN A 227 24.39 16.33 -8.70
CA GLN A 227 25.82 16.63 -8.64
C GLN A 227 26.06 18.14 -8.57
N ALA A 228 25.43 18.93 -9.44
CA ALA A 228 25.60 20.38 -9.47
C ALA A 228 25.17 21.04 -8.14
N VAL A 229 24.08 20.57 -7.52
CA VAL A 229 23.62 21.06 -6.21
C VAL A 229 24.62 20.74 -5.11
N VAL A 230 25.15 19.52 -5.07
CA VAL A 230 26.15 19.11 -4.06
C VAL A 230 27.46 19.88 -4.25
N GLU A 231 27.97 19.99 -5.47
CA GLU A 231 29.20 20.74 -5.77
C GLU A 231 29.08 22.23 -5.46
N HIS A 232 27.90 22.82 -5.68
CA HIS A 232 27.65 24.21 -5.30
C HIS A 232 27.71 24.41 -3.78
N ALA A 233 27.02 23.55 -3.01
CA ALA A 233 27.04 23.64 -1.55
C ALA A 233 28.45 23.42 -0.98
N LEU A 234 29.23 22.49 -1.54
CA LEU A 234 30.61 22.25 -1.13
C LEU A 234 31.52 23.46 -1.39
N ARG A 235 31.36 24.15 -2.53
CA ARG A 235 32.16 25.34 -2.87
C ARG A 235 31.92 26.50 -1.91
N ASP A 236 30.68 26.68 -1.46
CA ASP A 236 30.29 27.81 -0.63
C ASP A 236 30.33 27.48 0.88
N GLY A 237 30.85 26.30 1.24
CA GLY A 237 30.93 25.83 2.64
C GLY A 237 29.56 25.56 3.27
N GLY A 238 28.53 25.36 2.46
CA GLY A 238 27.15 25.12 2.88
C GLY A 238 26.84 23.65 3.13
N THR A 239 25.64 23.40 3.66
CA THR A 239 25.13 22.06 3.97
C THR A 239 23.93 21.72 3.08
N VAL A 240 23.93 20.53 2.47
CA VAL A 240 22.78 20.00 1.73
C VAL A 240 21.93 19.16 2.67
N ILE A 241 20.66 19.54 2.86
CA ILE A 241 19.67 18.77 3.63
C ILE A 241 18.69 18.14 2.65
N ILE A 242 18.57 16.81 2.69
CA ILE A 242 17.65 16.04 1.84
C ILE A 242 16.63 15.33 2.75
N PRO A 243 15.40 15.86 2.89
CA PRO A 243 14.35 15.13 3.58
C PRO A 243 13.91 13.95 2.72
N ALA A 244 13.94 12.75 3.28
CA ALA A 244 13.53 11.54 2.59
C ALA A 244 12.96 10.52 3.57
N PHE A 245 12.06 9.67 3.08
CA PHE A 245 11.55 8.54 3.85
C PHE A 245 12.63 7.48 4.05
N SER A 246 12.57 6.77 5.18
CA SER A 246 13.51 5.71 5.54
C SER A 246 13.52 4.54 4.54
N ILE A 247 12.44 4.36 3.76
CA ILE A 247 12.31 3.29 2.76
C ILE A 247 11.82 3.86 1.43
N GLY A 248 12.58 3.61 0.35
CA GLY A 248 12.28 4.02 -1.01
C GLY A 248 13.37 4.95 -1.57
N ARG A 249 13.09 6.25 -1.61
CA ARG A 249 13.95 7.22 -2.30
C ARG A 249 15.34 7.38 -1.69
N THR A 250 15.48 7.21 -0.38
CA THR A 250 16.78 7.27 0.31
C THR A 250 17.78 6.27 -0.25
N GLN A 251 17.35 5.03 -0.48
CA GLN A 251 18.21 3.97 -1.00
C GLN A 251 18.66 4.27 -2.44
N GLU A 252 17.76 4.80 -3.27
CA GLU A 252 18.12 5.22 -4.63
C GLU A 252 19.12 6.38 -4.59
N LEU A 253 18.90 7.37 -3.73
CA LEU A 253 19.75 8.56 -3.63
C LEU A 253 21.17 8.23 -3.15
N LEU A 254 21.31 7.22 -2.27
CA LEU A 254 22.62 6.70 -1.85
C LEU A 254 23.34 5.90 -2.96
N TYR A 255 22.61 5.40 -3.95
CA TYR A 255 23.18 4.68 -5.09
C TYR A 255 23.64 5.62 -6.22
N GLU A 256 22.90 6.70 -6.46
CA GLU A 256 23.13 7.66 -7.57
C GLU A 256 24.46 8.42 -7.50
#